data_AF-A0AAD0RRK2-F1
#
_entry.id   AF-A0AAD0RRK2-F1
#
_cell.length_a   1.000
_cell.length_b   1.000
_cell.length_c   1.000
_cell.angle_alpha   90.00
_cell.angle_beta   90.00
_cell.angle_gamma   90.00
#
_symmetry.space_group_name_H-M   'P 1'
#
loop_
_entity.id
_entity.type
_entity.pdbx_description
1 polymer ?
#
loop_
_entity_poly.entity_id
_entity_poly.type
_entity_poly.pdbx_seq_one_letter_code
_entity_poly.pdbx_strand_id
1 'polypeptide(L)'
;MTNDQLAELASLARAATPGPWRAGRPREIVSTSEVCIDTDIGPKVLLSGNSNFIAEGERDAAFAAAANPSTVLALLDRIAELEVQNECEEHFCKGWRDQAIGLVRDVSRLERERDEAPPILGAADLVAGNRYWARHGPDMKWALIDVSNVEGIEYGMKNWQFVGPVIPPAA
;
A
#
# COMPACT_ATOMS: atom_id res chain seq x y z
N MET A 1 -6.07 12.17 18.99
CA MET A 1 -4.91 12.47 19.84
C MET A 1 -3.80 12.93 18.93
N THR A 2 -3.04 13.96 19.31
CA THR A 2 -1.84 14.36 18.59
C THR A 2 -0.65 13.50 18.99
N ASN A 3 0.42 13.50 18.19
CA ASN A 3 1.67 12.82 18.54
C ASN A 3 2.25 13.34 19.87
N ASP A 4 2.09 14.64 20.15
CA ASP A 4 2.51 15.25 21.41
C ASP A 4 1.74 14.66 22.61
N GLN A 5 0.43 14.43 22.47
CA GLN A 5 -0.40 13.81 23.51
C GLN A 5 -0.02 12.33 23.74
N LEU A 6 0.35 11.60 22.69
CA LEU A 6 0.84 10.22 22.81
C LEU A 6 2.22 10.19 23.50
N ALA A 7 3.11 11.13 23.19
CA ALA A 7 4.41 11.26 23.81
C ALA A 7 4.31 11.64 25.30
N GLU A 8 3.43 12.57 25.64
CA GLU A 8 3.12 12.94 27.03
C GLU A 8 2.56 11.74 27.80
N LEU A 9 1.60 11.01 27.22
CA LEU A 9 1.03 9.81 27.82
C LEU A 9 2.09 8.71 28.02
N ALA A 10 2.98 8.51 27.06
CA ALA A 10 4.09 7.57 27.17
C ALA A 10 5.06 7.97 28.30
N SER A 11 5.35 9.26 28.43
CA SER A 11 6.20 9.79 29.50
C SER A 11 5.61 9.53 30.88
N LEU A 12 4.32 9.85 31.07
CA LEU A 12 3.58 9.61 32.31
C LEU A 12 3.51 8.11 32.63
N ALA A 13 3.23 7.27 31.63
CA ALA A 13 3.15 5.83 31.83
C ALA A 13 4.51 5.22 32.19
N ARG A 14 5.61 5.66 31.56
CA ARG A 14 6.98 5.25 31.94
C ARG A 14 7.33 5.68 33.37
N ALA A 15 7.00 6.92 33.75
CA ALA A 15 7.22 7.42 35.11
C ALA A 15 6.46 6.60 36.17
N ALA A 16 5.30 6.06 35.80
CA ALA A 16 4.50 5.18 36.65
C ALA A 16 4.89 3.68 36.56
N THR A 17 5.98 3.33 35.87
CA THR A 17 6.58 1.98 35.87
C THR A 17 7.89 1.93 36.67
N PRO A 18 8.24 0.81 37.32
CA PRO A 18 7.58 -0.50 37.30
C PRO A 18 6.62 -0.66 38.49
N GLY A 19 5.37 -0.19 38.38
CA GLY A 19 4.33 -0.56 39.35
C GLY A 19 4.14 -2.10 39.43
N PRO A 20 3.37 -2.61 40.40
CA PRO A 20 2.39 -1.89 41.20
C PRO A 20 3.01 -1.13 42.37
N TRP A 21 2.61 0.13 42.51
CA TRP A 21 2.92 1.00 43.65
C TRP A 21 2.09 0.57 44.86
N ARG A 22 2.68 0.59 46.06
CA ARG A 22 1.95 0.29 47.31
C ARG A 22 2.38 1.27 48.42
N ALA A 23 1.45 1.66 49.27
CA ALA A 23 1.74 2.35 50.51
C ALA A 23 1.41 1.43 51.70
N GLY A 24 2.18 1.52 52.79
CA GLY A 24 1.92 0.76 54.02
C GLY A 24 2.45 -0.69 54.01
N ARG A 25 2.34 -1.35 55.17
CA ARG A 25 3.03 -2.64 55.48
C ARG A 25 2.51 -3.84 54.68
N PRO A 26 3.42 -4.64 54.09
CA PRO A 26 3.19 -6.07 53.88
C PRO A 26 3.83 -6.97 54.96
N ARG A 27 4.82 -6.49 55.74
CA ARG A 27 5.62 -7.28 56.69
C ARG A 27 6.12 -6.49 57.91
N GLU A 28 6.55 -7.21 58.96
CA GLU A 28 7.05 -6.71 60.26
C GLU A 28 8.22 -5.70 60.18
N ILE A 29 8.99 -5.71 59.09
CA ILE A 29 10.26 -4.97 58.96
C ILE A 29 10.06 -3.56 58.35
N VAL A 30 8.93 -3.31 57.69
CA VAL A 30 8.65 -2.04 57.00
C VAL A 30 7.83 -1.14 57.95
N SER A 31 8.24 0.12 58.11
CA SER A 31 7.46 1.08 58.91
C SER A 31 6.13 1.39 58.23
N THR A 32 5.07 1.64 59.00
CA THR A 32 3.74 1.97 58.46
C THR A 32 3.73 3.19 57.55
N SER A 33 4.74 4.06 57.67
CA SER A 33 4.84 5.31 56.95
C SER A 33 5.68 5.26 55.67
N GLU A 34 6.09 4.07 55.23
CA GLU A 34 6.96 3.88 54.06
C GLU A 34 6.15 3.59 52.77
N VAL A 35 6.52 4.27 51.68
CA VAL A 35 6.01 3.98 50.32
C VAL A 35 6.94 2.96 49.67
N CYS A 36 6.35 1.86 49.19
CA CYS A 36 7.08 0.72 48.66
C CYS A 36 6.71 0.45 47.19
N ILE A 37 7.68 -0.08 46.46
CA ILE A 37 7.46 -0.65 45.12
C ILE A 37 7.89 -2.12 45.14
N ASP A 38 7.06 -3.00 44.58
CA ASP A 38 7.41 -4.40 44.40
C ASP A 38 8.30 -4.51 43.15
N THR A 39 9.59 -4.80 43.35
CA THR A 39 10.53 -5.05 42.24
C THR A 39 10.79 -6.55 42.07
N ASP A 40 11.39 -6.92 40.94
CA ASP A 40 11.90 -8.26 40.63
C ASP A 40 12.94 -8.80 41.64
N ILE A 41 13.58 -7.91 42.40
CA ILE A 41 14.56 -8.22 43.45
C ILE A 41 13.94 -8.13 44.85
N GLY A 42 12.62 -7.87 44.95
CA GLY A 42 11.88 -7.71 46.20
C GLY A 42 11.39 -6.28 46.46
N PRO A 43 10.64 -6.05 47.55
CA PRO A 43 10.08 -4.74 47.85
C PRO A 43 11.16 -3.72 48.22
N LYS A 44 11.13 -2.54 47.59
CA LYS A 44 12.02 -1.42 47.91
C LYS A 44 11.24 -0.26 48.50
N VAL A 45 11.72 0.28 49.61
CA VAL A 45 11.22 1.53 50.22
C VAL A 45 11.79 2.71 49.42
N LEU A 46 10.91 3.52 48.84
CA LEU A 46 11.31 4.68 48.02
C LEU A 46 11.24 5.99 48.81
N LEU A 47 10.28 6.11 49.75
CA LEU A 47 10.07 7.29 50.58
C LEU A 47 9.69 6.86 52.00
N SER A 48 10.44 7.33 52.99
CA SER A 48 10.06 7.24 54.41
C SER A 48 9.21 8.45 54.77
N GLY A 49 7.89 8.27 54.82
CA GLY A 49 6.93 9.32 55.14
C GLY A 49 6.63 9.45 56.63
N ASN A 50 5.73 10.40 56.93
CA ASN A 50 5.06 10.53 58.22
C ASN A 50 3.77 9.68 58.19
N SER A 51 3.48 8.95 59.27
CA SER A 51 2.31 8.08 59.42
C SER A 51 0.96 8.77 59.16
N ASN A 52 0.91 10.10 59.20
CA ASN A 52 -0.30 10.87 58.91
C ASN A 52 -0.74 10.82 57.44
N PHE A 53 0.11 10.39 56.50
CA PHE A 53 -0.16 10.43 55.05
C PHE A 53 -0.41 9.04 54.41
N ILE A 54 -0.54 7.99 55.23
CA ILE A 54 -0.70 6.61 54.74
C ILE A 54 -1.95 6.46 53.87
N ALA A 55 -3.09 6.98 54.33
CA ALA A 55 -4.36 6.87 53.61
C ALA A 55 -4.35 7.60 52.25
N GLU A 56 -3.55 8.66 52.12
CA GLU A 56 -3.36 9.39 50.85
C GLU A 56 -2.43 8.59 49.93
N GLY A 57 -1.31 8.07 50.46
CA GLY A 57 -0.41 7.20 49.70
C GLY A 57 -1.07 5.93 49.18
N GLU A 58 -1.95 5.29 49.97
CA GLU A 58 -2.72 4.11 49.52
C GLU A 58 -3.69 4.46 48.40
N ARG A 59 -4.34 5.62 48.49
CA ARG A 59 -5.26 6.11 47.46
C ARG A 59 -4.52 6.40 46.16
N ASP A 60 -3.38 7.08 46.23
CA ASP A 60 -2.57 7.45 45.06
C ASP A 60 -1.93 6.22 44.42
N ALA A 61 -1.46 5.27 45.22
CA ALA A 61 -0.95 3.98 44.74
C ALA A 61 -2.04 3.15 44.05
N ALA A 62 -3.24 3.09 44.63
CA ALA A 62 -4.39 2.43 44.00
C ALA A 62 -4.80 3.11 42.70
N PHE A 63 -4.78 4.45 42.65
CA PHE A 63 -5.06 5.22 41.45
C PHE A 63 -4.03 4.95 40.34
N ALA A 64 -2.73 4.97 40.67
CA ALA A 64 -1.65 4.66 39.74
C ALA A 64 -1.71 3.20 39.24
N ALA A 65 -2.05 2.25 40.12
CA ALA A 65 -2.23 0.85 39.76
C ALA A 65 -3.46 0.64 38.85
N ALA A 66 -4.57 1.32 39.12
CA ALA A 66 -5.78 1.27 38.32
C ALA A 66 -5.57 1.83 36.90
N ALA A 67 -4.67 2.80 36.75
CA ALA A 67 -4.29 3.34 35.44
C ALA A 67 -3.51 2.33 34.57
N ASN A 68 -3.04 1.21 35.14
CA ASN A 68 -2.27 0.15 34.49
C ASN A 68 -1.25 0.65 33.44
N PRO A 69 -0.21 1.38 33.89
CA PRO A 69 0.74 2.05 33.00
C PRO A 69 1.43 1.11 32.01
N SER A 70 1.69 -0.14 32.41
CA SER A 70 2.27 -1.18 31.55
C SER A 70 1.35 -1.52 30.36
N THR A 71 0.03 -1.58 30.59
CA THR A 71 -0.93 -1.80 29.50
C THR A 71 -1.02 -0.58 28.59
N VAL A 72 -0.97 0.63 29.15
CA VAL A 72 -0.96 1.87 28.36
C VAL A 72 0.26 1.89 27.42
N LEU A 73 1.46 1.56 27.93
CA LEU A 73 2.66 1.46 27.08
C LEU A 73 2.52 0.41 25.98
N ALA A 74 2.02 -0.78 26.31
CA ALA A 74 1.81 -1.83 25.31
C ALA A 74 0.80 -1.42 24.22
N LEU A 75 -0.26 -0.69 24.58
CA LEU A 75 -1.22 -0.15 23.63
C LEU A 75 -0.60 0.94 22.74
N LEU A 76 0.24 1.81 23.31
CA LEU A 76 0.96 2.83 22.54
C LEU A 76 1.93 2.21 21.53
N ASP A 77 2.68 1.19 21.95
CA ASP A 77 3.56 0.44 21.05
C ASP A 77 2.75 -0.21 19.91
N ARG A 78 1.59 -0.80 20.23
CA ARG A 78 0.71 -1.40 19.22
C ARG A 78 0.12 -0.37 18.25
N ILE A 79 -0.22 0.83 18.72
CA ILE A 79 -0.70 1.92 17.86
C ILE A 79 0.41 2.32 16.89
N ALA A 80 1.63 2.52 17.38
CA ALA A 80 2.77 2.88 16.53
C ALA A 80 3.05 1.82 15.45
N GLU A 81 2.97 0.53 15.79
CA GLU A 81 3.07 -0.55 14.80
C GLU A 81 1.95 -0.49 13.75
N LEU A 82 0.71 -0.26 14.19
CA LEU A 82 -0.45 -0.18 13.30
C LEU A 82 -0.37 1.01 12.35
N GLU A 83 0.14 2.15 12.82
CA GLU A 83 0.35 3.34 11.99
C GLU A 83 1.36 3.05 10.88
N VAL A 84 2.49 2.42 11.21
CA VAL A 84 3.49 2.01 10.21
C VAL A 84 2.92 0.99 9.21
N GLN A 85 2.13 0.02 9.68
CA GLN A 85 1.46 -0.95 8.81
C GLN A 85 0.50 -0.25 7.85
N ASN A 86 -0.31 0.68 8.34
CA ASN A 86 -1.27 1.41 7.54
C ASN A 86 -0.59 2.28 6.48
N GLU A 87 0.49 3.00 6.84
CA GLU A 87 1.29 3.76 5.88
C GLU A 87 1.87 2.88 4.77
N CYS A 88 2.36 1.69 5.11
CA CYS A 88 2.85 0.72 4.13
C CYS A 88 1.74 0.25 3.18
N GLU A 89 0.56 -0.08 3.72
CA GLU A 89 -0.60 -0.51 2.93
C GLU A 89 -1.11 0.60 2.01
N GLU A 90 -1.16 1.85 2.49
CA GLU A 90 -1.53 3.02 1.68
C GLU A 90 -0.54 3.23 0.53
N HIS A 91 0.77 3.16 0.81
CA HIS A 91 1.81 3.26 -0.21
C HIS A 91 1.70 2.14 -1.26
N PHE A 92 1.46 0.90 -0.81
CA PHE A 92 1.26 -0.24 -1.70
C PHE A 92 0.02 -0.05 -2.59
N CYS A 93 -1.13 0.31 -2.00
CA CYS A 93 -2.37 0.56 -2.73
C CYS A 93 -2.22 1.70 -3.75
N LYS A 94 -1.49 2.75 -3.40
CA LYS A 94 -1.19 3.86 -4.31
C LYS A 94 -0.38 3.38 -5.52
N GLY A 95 0.68 2.59 -5.31
CA GLY A 95 1.50 2.05 -6.40
C GLY A 95 0.68 1.20 -7.39
N TRP A 96 -0.18 0.32 -6.87
CA TRP A 96 -1.09 -0.48 -7.72
C TRP A 96 -2.08 0.38 -8.50
N ARG A 97 -2.63 1.43 -7.88
CA ARG A 97 -3.54 2.36 -8.54
C ARG A 97 -2.85 3.09 -9.69
N ASP A 98 -1.63 3.58 -9.47
CA ASP A 98 -0.84 4.28 -10.49
C ASP A 98 -0.49 3.35 -11.66
N GLN A 99 -0.14 2.09 -11.38
CA GLN A 99 0.10 1.08 -12.41
C GLN A 99 -1.18 0.78 -13.22
N ALA A 100 -2.32 0.62 -12.56
CA ALA A 100 -3.59 0.37 -13.23
C ALA A 100 -3.98 1.54 -14.15
N ILE A 101 -3.79 2.79 -13.70
CA ILE A 101 -4.01 3.99 -14.52
C ILE A 101 -3.09 3.99 -15.75
N GLY A 102 -1.82 3.59 -15.58
CA GLY A 102 -0.86 3.43 -16.68
C GLY A 102 -1.35 2.41 -17.72
N LEU A 103 -1.76 1.23 -17.27
CA LEU A 103 -2.26 0.17 -18.15
C LEU A 103 -3.52 0.60 -18.91
N VAL A 104 -4.47 1.27 -18.24
CA VAL A 104 -5.67 1.78 -18.90
C VAL A 104 -5.30 2.79 -19.99
N ARG A 105 -4.34 3.68 -19.73
CA ARG A 105 -3.86 4.64 -20.71
C ARG A 105 -3.20 3.96 -21.91
N ASP A 106 -2.39 2.93 -21.66
CA ASP A 106 -1.74 2.16 -22.71
C ASP A 106 -2.76 1.40 -23.57
N VAL A 107 -3.77 0.78 -22.96
CA VAL A 107 -4.87 0.13 -23.68
C VAL A 107 -5.60 1.13 -24.56
N SER A 108 -6.00 2.29 -24.03
CA SER A 108 -6.68 3.32 -24.83
C SER A 108 -5.80 3.89 -25.94
N ARG A 109 -4.47 3.92 -25.78
CA ARG A 109 -3.55 4.28 -26.87
C ARG A 109 -3.56 3.20 -27.94
N LEU A 110 -3.42 1.94 -27.57
CA LEU A 110 -3.40 0.81 -28.50
C LEU A 110 -4.73 0.67 -29.26
N GLU A 111 -5.85 0.96 -28.61
CA GLU A 111 -7.16 0.98 -29.28
C GLU A 111 -7.24 2.09 -30.33
N ARG A 112 -6.74 3.29 -30.04
CA ARG A 112 -6.64 4.37 -31.03
C ARG A 112 -5.71 4.01 -32.19
N GLU A 113 -4.53 3.47 -31.89
CA GLU A 113 -3.58 3.03 -32.93
C GLU A 113 -4.18 1.91 -33.80
N ARG A 114 -4.98 1.01 -33.22
CA ARG A 114 -5.71 -0.02 -33.96
C ARG A 114 -6.79 0.60 -34.84
N ASP A 115 -7.55 1.57 -34.34
CA ASP A 115 -8.65 2.19 -35.08
C ASP A 115 -8.14 3.13 -36.20
N GLU A 116 -6.96 3.71 -36.04
CA GLU A 116 -6.27 4.49 -37.07
C GLU A 116 -5.53 3.61 -38.10
N ALA A 117 -5.22 2.36 -37.74
CA ALA A 117 -4.58 1.44 -38.66
C ALA A 117 -5.51 1.13 -39.84
N PRO A 118 -5.01 1.21 -41.09
CA PRO A 118 -5.84 0.91 -42.25
C PRO A 118 -6.29 -0.55 -42.20
N PRO A 119 -7.54 -0.85 -42.60
CA PRO A 119 -8.11 -2.18 -42.51
C PRO A 119 -7.28 -3.16 -43.33
N ILE A 120 -7.05 -4.34 -42.75
CA ILE A 120 -6.45 -5.46 -43.49
C ILE A 120 -7.55 -6.08 -44.33
N LEU A 121 -7.38 -6.00 -45.65
CA LEU A 121 -8.27 -6.54 -46.66
C LEU A 121 -7.87 -7.99 -47.00
N GLY A 122 -8.86 -8.81 -47.35
CA GLY A 122 -8.65 -10.11 -47.98
C GLY A 122 -8.57 -9.97 -49.51
N ALA A 123 -8.18 -11.06 -50.18
CA ALA A 123 -8.09 -11.07 -51.65
C ALA A 123 -9.43 -10.76 -52.35
N ALA A 124 -10.56 -11.09 -51.72
CA ALA A 124 -11.91 -10.84 -52.22
C ALA A 124 -12.36 -9.37 -52.13
N ASP A 125 -11.67 -8.55 -51.34
CA ASP A 125 -12.00 -7.13 -51.15
C ASP A 125 -11.22 -6.23 -52.13
N LEU A 126 -10.43 -6.82 -53.04
CA LEU A 126 -9.56 -6.10 -53.96
C LEU A 126 -10.33 -5.64 -55.21
N VAL A 127 -10.04 -4.43 -55.65
CA VAL A 127 -10.61 -3.85 -56.87
C VAL A 127 -9.54 -3.81 -57.95
N ALA A 128 -9.88 -4.34 -59.13
CA ALA A 128 -8.99 -4.33 -60.29
C ALA A 128 -8.62 -2.89 -60.70
N GLY A 129 -7.36 -2.68 -61.09
CA GLY A 129 -6.80 -1.38 -61.49
C GLY A 129 -6.22 -0.55 -60.34
N ASN A 130 -6.30 -1.04 -59.09
CA ASN A 130 -5.73 -0.38 -57.92
C ASN A 130 -4.42 -1.04 -57.44
N ARG A 131 -3.60 -0.28 -56.70
CA ARG A 131 -2.41 -0.80 -56.03
C ARG A 131 -2.62 -0.98 -54.54
N TYR A 132 -2.06 -2.05 -53.99
CA TYR A 132 -2.18 -2.38 -52.57
C TYR A 132 -0.82 -2.80 -52.02
N TRP A 133 -0.58 -2.52 -50.74
CA TRP A 133 0.48 -3.19 -50.00
C TRP A 133 0.01 -4.60 -49.65
N ALA A 134 0.84 -5.61 -49.90
CA ALA A 134 0.55 -7.01 -49.64
C ALA A 134 1.69 -7.69 -48.87
N ARG A 135 1.35 -8.66 -48.01
CA ARG A 135 2.34 -9.55 -47.37
C ARG A 135 1.77 -10.94 -47.14
N HIS A 136 2.64 -11.95 -47.12
CA HIS A 136 2.31 -13.32 -46.76
C HIS A 136 2.62 -13.58 -45.28
N GLY A 137 1.69 -13.21 -44.40
CA GLY A 137 1.83 -13.38 -42.95
C GLY A 137 2.69 -12.29 -42.27
N PRO A 138 2.73 -12.30 -40.92
CA PRO A 138 3.29 -11.21 -40.12
C PRO A 138 4.82 -11.03 -40.25
N ASP A 139 5.55 -12.11 -40.54
CA ASP A 139 7.02 -12.12 -40.59
C ASP A 139 7.59 -11.69 -41.96
N MET A 140 6.74 -11.56 -42.98
CA MET A 140 7.12 -11.12 -44.32
C MET A 140 7.02 -9.60 -44.45
N LYS A 141 7.94 -9.01 -45.22
CA LYS A 141 7.92 -7.58 -45.55
C LYS A 141 6.73 -7.27 -46.46
N TRP A 142 6.17 -6.08 -46.30
CA TRP A 142 5.16 -5.54 -47.21
C TRP A 142 5.77 -5.25 -48.59
N ALA A 143 5.06 -5.64 -49.65
CA ALA A 143 5.38 -5.34 -51.03
C ALA A 143 4.20 -4.65 -51.71
N LEU A 144 4.47 -3.65 -52.54
CA LEU A 144 3.43 -2.98 -53.33
C LEU A 144 3.11 -3.84 -54.55
N ILE A 145 1.84 -4.18 -54.75
CA ILE A 145 1.37 -4.95 -55.90
C ILE A 145 0.32 -4.17 -56.69
N ASP A 146 0.28 -4.42 -57.99
CA ASP A 146 -0.76 -3.90 -58.90
C ASP A 146 -1.80 -4.99 -59.14
N VAL A 147 -3.06 -4.71 -58.79
CA VAL A 147 -4.14 -5.69 -58.89
C VAL A 147 -4.79 -5.54 -60.26
N SER A 148 -4.27 -6.25 -61.26
CA SER A 148 -4.86 -6.29 -62.60
C SER A 148 -5.73 -7.53 -62.85
N ASN A 149 -5.51 -8.62 -62.11
CA ASN A 149 -6.25 -9.88 -62.24
C ASN A 149 -6.67 -10.39 -60.85
N VAL A 150 -7.91 -10.08 -60.44
CA VAL A 150 -8.42 -10.41 -59.11
C VAL A 150 -8.59 -11.93 -58.93
N GLU A 151 -9.10 -12.65 -59.93
CA GLU A 151 -9.31 -14.11 -59.85
C GLU A 151 -8.01 -14.87 -59.61
N GLY A 152 -6.93 -14.46 -60.27
CA GLY A 152 -5.60 -15.05 -60.07
C GLY A 152 -5.05 -14.81 -58.67
N ILE A 153 -5.32 -13.63 -58.10
CA ILE A 153 -4.91 -13.25 -56.74
C ILE A 153 -5.76 -13.96 -55.69
N GLU A 154 -7.07 -14.08 -55.88
CA GLU A 154 -7.94 -14.87 -55.00
C GLU A 154 -7.52 -16.33 -54.93
N TYR A 155 -7.14 -16.92 -56.06
CA TYR A 155 -6.69 -18.31 -56.10
C TYR A 155 -5.29 -18.50 -55.50
N GLY A 156 -4.32 -17.69 -55.92
CA GLY A 156 -2.90 -17.86 -55.56
C GLY A 156 -2.47 -17.18 -54.25
N MET A 157 -3.23 -16.18 -53.80
CA MET A 157 -2.89 -15.32 -52.66
C MET A 157 -3.99 -15.27 -51.59
N LYS A 158 -4.82 -16.33 -51.50
CA LYS A 158 -5.94 -16.41 -50.55
C LYS A 158 -5.58 -16.14 -49.08
N ASN A 159 -4.35 -16.46 -48.68
CA ASN A 159 -3.85 -16.27 -47.31
C ASN A 159 -3.00 -15.00 -47.13
N TRP A 160 -2.96 -14.12 -48.13
CA TRP A 160 -2.22 -12.86 -48.07
C TRP A 160 -3.07 -11.78 -47.42
N GLN A 161 -2.38 -10.84 -46.78
CA GLN A 161 -2.98 -9.65 -46.17
C GLN A 161 -2.72 -8.45 -47.08
N PHE A 162 -3.74 -7.63 -47.30
CA PHE A 162 -3.65 -6.45 -48.16
C PHE A 162 -4.03 -5.16 -47.40
N VAL A 163 -3.45 -4.02 -47.76
CA VAL A 163 -3.74 -2.69 -47.21
C VAL A 163 -3.73 -1.67 -48.34
N GLY A 164 -4.79 -0.86 -48.46
CA GLY A 164 -4.95 0.13 -49.54
C GLY A 164 -6.43 0.44 -49.84
N PRO A 165 -6.74 1.01 -51.02
CA PRO A 165 -5.86 1.24 -52.17
C PRO A 165 -4.87 2.39 -51.95
N VAL A 166 -3.65 2.23 -52.44
CA VAL A 166 -2.64 3.30 -52.49
C VAL A 166 -2.95 4.16 -53.72
N ILE A 167 -3.55 5.32 -53.48
CA ILE A 167 -3.83 6.30 -54.54
C ILE A 167 -2.52 7.00 -54.90
N PRO A 168 -2.00 6.88 -56.14
CA PRO A 168 -0.81 7.62 -56.54
C PRO A 168 -1.09 9.14 -56.46
N PRO A 169 -0.11 9.97 -56.07
CA PRO A 169 -0.29 11.41 -56.08
C PRO A 169 -0.68 11.87 -57.49
N ALA A 170 -1.70 12.74 -57.58
CA ALA A 170 -2.14 13.29 -58.86
C ALA A 170 -0.97 13.95 -59.58
N ALA A 171 -0.74 13.55 -60.83
CA ALA A 171 0.31 14.07 -61.70
C ALA A 171 0.05 15.52 -62.13
#